data_AF-A0A2I3TA15-F1
#
_entry.id   AF-A0A2I3TA15-F1
#
_cell.length_a   1.000
_cell.length_b   1.000
_cell.length_c   1.000
_cell.angle_alpha   90.00
_cell.angle_beta   90.00
_cell.angle_gamma   90.00
#
_symmetry.space_group_name_H-M   'P 1'
#
loop_
_entity.id
_entity.type
_entity.pdbx_description
1 polymer ?
#
loop_
_entity_poly.entity_id
_entity_poly.type
_entity_poly.pdbx_seq_one_letter_code
_entity_poly.pdbx_strand_id
1 'polypeptide(L)'
;MTKHPPNRRGISFEVGAQLEARDRLKNWYPAHIEDIDYEEGKVLIHFKRWNHRYDEWFCWDSPYLRPLEKIQLRKEGLHEEDGSSRRFLALSPSLKCSGAVLA
;
A
#
# COMPACT_ATOMS: atom_id res chain seq x y z
N MET A 1 -0.56 -22.04 -15.66
CA MET A 1 -0.09 -20.98 -16.58
C MET A 1 -0.10 -19.69 -15.78
N THR A 2 1.07 -19.15 -15.43
CA THR A 2 1.15 -17.88 -14.70
C THR A 2 0.57 -16.78 -15.57
N LYS A 3 -0.49 -16.13 -15.10
CA LYS A 3 -1.07 -14.98 -15.77
C LYS A 3 -0.18 -13.78 -15.47
N HIS A 4 0.01 -12.91 -16.44
CA HIS A 4 0.73 -11.65 -16.23
C HIS A 4 -0.27 -10.53 -15.95
N PRO A 5 0.03 -9.62 -15.01
CA PRO A 5 -0.86 -8.50 -14.72
C PRO A 5 -1.03 -7.63 -15.98
N PRO A 6 -2.27 -7.25 -16.33
CA PRO A 6 -2.53 -6.44 -17.51
C PRO A 6 -1.94 -5.05 -17.34
N ASN A 7 -1.32 -4.50 -18.39
CA ASN A 7 -0.79 -3.13 -18.36
C ASN A 7 -1.96 -2.12 -18.43
N ARG A 8 -2.51 -1.78 -17.26
CA ARG A 8 -3.61 -0.82 -17.12
C ARG A 8 -3.06 0.53 -16.68
N ARG A 9 -3.27 1.56 -17.52
CA ARG A 9 -2.74 2.91 -17.28
C ARG A 9 -3.23 3.43 -15.91
N GLY A 10 -2.28 3.69 -15.02
CA GLY A 10 -2.52 4.27 -13.69
C GLY A 10 -2.70 3.27 -12.55
N ILE A 11 -2.73 1.95 -12.79
CA ILE A 11 -2.78 0.95 -11.72
C ILE A 11 -1.46 0.18 -11.71
N SER A 12 -0.75 0.23 -10.59
CA SER A 12 0.38 -0.68 -10.31
C SER A 12 -0.17 -1.94 -9.65
N PHE A 13 -0.01 -3.09 -10.29
CA PHE A 13 -0.37 -4.39 -9.70
C PHE A 13 0.82 -4.95 -8.92
N GLU A 14 1.10 -4.31 -7.78
CA GLU A 14 2.18 -4.68 -6.85
C GLU A 14 1.60 -4.76 -5.44
N VAL A 15 2.12 -5.67 -4.61
CA VAL A 15 1.74 -5.74 -3.19
C VAL A 15 2.11 -4.41 -2.51
N GLY A 16 1.15 -3.80 -1.81
CA GLY A 16 1.23 -2.47 -1.22
C GLY A 16 0.86 -1.32 -2.16
N ALA A 17 0.51 -1.58 -3.42
CA ALA A 17 0.06 -0.53 -4.32
C ALA A 17 -1.32 -0.01 -3.90
N GLN A 18 -1.50 1.31 -3.97
CA GLN A 18 -2.74 1.99 -3.62
C GLN A 18 -3.62 2.20 -4.84
N LEU A 19 -4.91 1.90 -4.70
CA LEU A 19 -5.93 2.03 -5.74
C LEU A 19 -7.29 2.36 -5.12
N GLU A 20 -8.30 2.58 -5.95
CA GLU A 20 -9.68 2.68 -5.46
C GLU A 20 -10.49 1.49 -5.95
N ALA A 21 -11.21 0.88 -5.02
CA ALA A 21 -12.06 -0.26 -5.27
C ALA A 21 -13.51 0.09 -5.02
N ARG A 22 -14.40 -0.56 -5.79
CA ARG A 22 -15.84 -0.37 -5.67
C ARG A 22 -16.44 -1.40 -4.71
N ASP A 23 -17.14 -0.91 -3.70
CA ASP A 23 -17.88 -1.74 -2.75
C ASP A 23 -19.24 -2.20 -3.32
N ARG A 24 -19.90 -3.13 -2.62
CA ARG A 24 -21.28 -3.62 -2.88
C ARG A 24 -22.30 -2.50 -2.99
N LEU A 25 -22.11 -1.43 -2.22
CA LEU A 25 -22.95 -0.21 -2.28
C LEU A 25 -22.65 0.67 -3.50
N LYS A 26 -21.82 0.20 -4.43
CA LYS A 26 -21.40 0.89 -5.65
C LYS A 26 -20.59 2.18 -5.41
N ASN A 27 -20.14 2.40 -4.18
CA ASN A 27 -19.28 3.51 -3.79
C ASN A 27 -17.80 3.16 -4.00
N TRP A 28 -17.00 4.17 -4.30
CA TRP A 28 -15.55 4.04 -4.47
C TRP A 28 -14.85 4.40 -3.17
N TYR A 29 -13.96 3.54 -2.72
CA TYR A 29 -13.16 3.75 -1.52
C TYR A 29 -11.68 3.55 -1.80
N PRO A 30 -10.79 4.31 -1.13
CA PRO A 30 -9.36 4.08 -1.20
C PRO A 30 -9.02 2.74 -0.56
N ALA A 31 -8.17 1.98 -1.25
CA ALA A 31 -7.77 0.64 -0.87
C ALA A 31 -6.31 0.39 -1.27
N HIS A 32 -5.70 -0.67 -0.77
CA HIS A 32 -4.40 -1.15 -1.21
C HIS A 32 -4.45 -2.63 -1.53
N ILE A 33 -3.47 -3.08 -2.32
CA ILE A 33 -3.27 -4.49 -2.65
C ILE A 33 -2.53 -5.15 -1.49
N GLU A 34 -3.19 -6.06 -0.80
CA GLU A 34 -2.57 -6.86 0.28
C GLU A 34 -1.80 -8.05 -0.31
N ASP A 35 -2.37 -8.69 -1.33
CA ASP A 35 -1.78 -9.88 -1.96
C ASP A 35 -2.19 -10.02 -3.44
N ILE A 36 -1.43 -10.81 -4.22
CA ILE A 36 -1.67 -11.03 -5.64
C ILE A 36 -1.57 -12.52 -5.97
N ASP A 37 -2.64 -13.06 -6.53
CA ASP A 37 -2.69 -14.41 -7.08
C ASP A 37 -2.43 -14.38 -8.60
N TYR A 38 -1.25 -14.84 -8.99
CA TYR A 38 -0.84 -14.95 -10.41
C TYR A 38 -1.40 -16.17 -11.14
N GLU A 39 -1.92 -17.16 -10.42
CA GLU A 39 -2.52 -18.36 -11.02
C GLU A 39 -3.95 -18.06 -11.48
N GLU A 40 -4.75 -17.44 -10.61
CA GLU A 40 -6.13 -17.05 -10.90
C GLU A 40 -6.24 -15.66 -11.55
N GLY A 41 -5.21 -14.82 -11.43
CA GLY A 41 -5.24 -13.45 -11.92
C GLY A 41 -6.08 -12.51 -11.06
N LYS A 42 -5.96 -12.68 -9.74
CA LYS A 42 -6.74 -11.95 -8.74
C LYS A 42 -5.83 -11.15 -7.82
N VAL A 43 -6.37 -10.11 -7.23
CA VAL A 43 -5.71 -9.24 -6.25
C VAL A 43 -6.58 -9.17 -5.01
N LEU A 44 -5.97 -9.30 -3.84
CA LEU A 44 -6.64 -9.12 -2.56
C LEU A 44 -6.64 -7.63 -2.25
N ILE A 45 -7.83 -7.06 -2.12
CA ILE A 45 -8.00 -5.63 -1.86
C ILE A 45 -8.38 -5.43 -0.40
N HIS A 46 -7.60 -4.60 0.29
CA HIS A 46 -7.90 -4.14 1.64
C HIS A 46 -8.34 -2.67 1.60
N PHE A 47 -9.54 -2.39 2.13
CA PHE A 47 -10.09 -1.03 2.18
C PHE A 47 -9.45 -0.21 3.29
N LYS A 48 -8.96 0.98 2.96
CA LYS A 48 -8.34 1.86 3.96
C LYS A 48 -9.36 2.27 5.01
N ARG A 49 -9.01 2.11 6.29
CA ARG A 49 -9.87 2.37 7.47
C ARG A 49 -10.99 1.34 7.68
N TRP A 50 -10.94 0.20 6.99
CA TRP A 50 -11.87 -0.91 7.21
C TRP A 50 -11.14 -2.05 7.93
N ASN A 51 -11.92 -3.00 8.43
CA ASN A 51 -11.36 -4.19 9.08
C ASN A 51 -11.03 -5.24 8.01
N HIS A 52 -9.94 -6.00 8.21
CA HIS A 52 -9.53 -7.12 7.34
C HIS A 52 -10.64 -8.14 7.01
N ARG A 53 -11.69 -8.21 7.82
CA ARG A 53 -12.89 -9.02 7.52
C ARG A 53 -13.63 -8.60 6.24
N TYR A 54 -13.38 -7.39 5.74
CA TYR A 54 -13.97 -6.87 4.51
C TYR A 54 -13.02 -7.00 3.31
N ASP A 55 -11.88 -7.67 3.47
CA ASP A 55 -10.92 -7.87 2.39
C ASP A 55 -11.49 -8.86 1.38
N GLU A 56 -11.43 -8.49 0.10
CA GLU A 56 -12.09 -9.24 -0.95
C GLU A 56 -11.16 -9.40 -2.15
N TRP A 57 -11.20 -10.60 -2.74
CA TRP A 57 -10.44 -10.93 -3.95
C TRP A 57 -11.15 -10.38 -5.18
N PHE A 58 -10.46 -9.53 -5.94
CA PHE A 58 -10.93 -8.98 -7.20
C PHE A 58 -10.10 -9.51 -8.36
N CYS A 59 -10.72 -9.75 -9.51
CA CYS A 59 -9.95 -9.95 -10.74
C CYS A 59 -9.21 -8.65 -11.09
N TRP A 60 -7.92 -8.72 -11.42
CA TRP A 60 -7.14 -7.52 -11.77
C TRP A 60 -7.67 -6.80 -13.04
N ASP A 61 -8.44 -7.51 -13.87
CA ASP A 61 -9.03 -7.01 -15.12
C ASP A 61 -10.38 -6.34 -14.85
N SER A 62 -10.89 -6.46 -13.62
CA SER A 62 -12.21 -5.98 -13.27
C SER A 62 -12.34 -4.46 -13.45
N PRO A 63 -13.42 -3.96 -14.07
CA PRO A 63 -13.69 -2.53 -14.19
C PRO A 63 -13.97 -1.85 -12.85
N TYR A 64 -14.11 -2.63 -11.76
CA TYR A 64 -14.37 -2.15 -10.40
C TYR A 64 -13.12 -1.67 -9.65
N LEU A 65 -11.94 -1.77 -10.27
CA LEU A 65 -10.69 -1.21 -9.78
C LEU A 65 -10.33 0.01 -10.62
N ARG A 66 -9.95 1.11 -9.97
CA ARG A 66 -9.46 2.33 -10.65
C ARG A 66 -8.17 2.84 -10.01
N PRO A 67 -7.33 3.56 -10.76
CA PRO A 67 -6.16 4.27 -10.21
C PRO A 67 -6.56 5.17 -9.05
N LEU A 68 -5.85 5.10 -7.92
CA LEU A 68 -5.94 6.17 -6.93
C LEU A 68 -5.16 7.36 -7.47
N GLU A 69 -5.81 8.51 -7.54
CA GLU A 69 -5.17 9.74 -7.99
C GLU A 69 -4.14 10.17 -6.94
N LYS A 70 -2.86 9.87 -7.21
CA LYS A 70 -1.75 10.36 -6.39
C LYS A 70 -1.62 11.85 -6.63
N ILE A 71 -2.33 12.66 -5.84
CA ILE A 71 -2.04 14.08 -5.74
C ILE A 71 -0.61 14.16 -5.20
N GLN A 72 0.36 14.39 -6.08
CA GLN A 72 1.77 14.64 -5.75
C GLN A 72 1.87 16.00 -5.05
N LEU A 73 1.34 16.12 -3.85
CA LEU A 73 1.63 17.24 -2.98
C LEU A 73 3.10 17.11 -2.58
N ARG A 74 3.89 18.09 -3.02
CA ARG A 74 5.29 18.22 -2.67
C ARG A 74 5.47 18.05 -1.16
N LYS A 75 6.15 16.97 -0.79
CA LYS A 75 7.21 16.97 0.23
C LYS A 75 6.80 17.38 1.65
N GLU A 76 5.91 16.65 2.34
CA GLU A 76 5.90 16.64 3.81
C GLU A 76 5.03 15.51 4.41
N GLY A 77 5.68 14.46 4.93
CA GLY A 77 5.39 13.98 6.28
C GLY A 77 4.10 13.20 6.60
N LEU A 78 3.32 12.68 5.66
CA LEU A 78 2.20 11.77 6.01
C LEU A 78 2.30 10.45 5.24
N HIS A 79 3.25 9.62 5.69
CA HIS A 79 3.16 8.18 5.52
C HIS A 79 1.90 7.76 6.29
N GLU A 80 0.78 7.57 5.60
CA GLU A 80 -0.40 6.97 6.23
C GLU A 80 -0.05 5.53 6.56
N GLU A 81 0.38 5.36 7.82
CA GLU A 81 0.61 4.16 8.61
C GLU A 81 -0.21 2.97 8.08
N ASP A 82 0.43 2.16 7.22
CA ASP A 82 -0.09 0.88 6.81
C ASP A 82 0.44 -0.17 7.81
N GLY A 83 -0.45 -0.55 8.71
CA GLY A 83 -0.13 -1.44 9.82
C GLY A 83 -0.05 -2.89 9.37
N SER A 84 1.14 -3.37 9.03
CA SER A 84 1.60 -4.69 9.48
C SER A 84 3.11 -4.88 9.42
N SER A 85 3.72 -4.85 10.62
CA SER A 85 4.93 -5.60 11.01
C SER A 85 6.24 -5.36 10.25
N ARG A 86 7.05 -4.43 10.78
CA ARG A 86 8.39 -4.75 11.31
C ARG A 86 8.92 -3.62 12.17
N ARG A 87 9.27 -3.98 13.40
CA ARG A 87 10.08 -3.21 14.34
C ARG A 87 11.17 -2.41 13.61
N PHE A 88 11.09 -1.10 13.63
CA PHE A 88 12.29 -0.26 13.66
C PHE A 88 12.33 0.40 15.02
N LEU A 89 12.92 -0.34 15.97
CA LEU A 89 13.57 0.29 17.10
C LEU A 89 14.67 1.19 16.51
N ALA A 90 14.36 2.46 16.28
CA ALA A 90 15.38 3.50 16.27
C ALA A 90 15.82 3.73 17.72
N LEU A 91 16.41 2.70 18.35
CA LEU A 91 17.42 2.96 19.37
C LEU A 91 18.59 3.55 18.60
N SER A 92 18.81 4.84 18.76
CA SER A 92 20.11 5.45 18.50
C SER A 92 20.94 5.29 19.79
N PRO A 93 21.82 4.28 19.94
CA PRO A 93 22.84 4.36 20.96
C PRO A 93 24.01 5.16 20.42
N SER A 94 24.43 6.15 21.21
CA SER A 94 25.80 6.64 21.28
C SER A 94 26.32 7.44 20.09
N LEU A 95 26.51 8.76 20.30
CA LEU A 95 27.86 9.32 20.37
C LEU A 95 27.78 10.81 20.69
N LYS A 96 27.94 11.16 21.97
CA LYS A 96 28.70 12.35 22.36
C LYS A 96 29.56 11.94 23.53
N CYS A 97 30.66 11.26 23.19
CA CYS A 97 31.79 11.07 24.06
C CYS A 97 32.34 12.44 24.49
N SER A 98 32.67 12.50 25.77
CA SER A 98 33.26 13.61 26.49
C SER A 98 34.53 14.15 25.84
N GLY A 99 34.67 15.47 25.93
CA GLY A 99 35.87 16.15 26.42
C GLY A 99 37.18 15.99 25.64
N ALA A 100 37.70 17.11 25.13
CA ALA A 100 39.11 17.42 25.24
C ALA A 100 39.31 18.94 25.17
N VAL A 101 39.82 19.48 26.28
CA VAL A 101 40.54 20.75 26.39
C VAL A 101 41.86 20.61 25.62
N LEU A 102 42.30 21.70 24.97
CA LEU A 102 43.64 22.07 24.43
C LEU A 102 43.38 22.85 23.13
N ALA A 103 43.88 24.06 22.89
CA ALA A 103 45.03 24.78 23.42
C ALA A 103 44.77 26.29 23.44
#